data_AF-A0A7C6P632-F1
#
_entry.id   AF-A0A7C6P632-F1
#
_cell.length_a   1.000
_cell.length_b   1.000
_cell.length_c   1.000
_cell.angle_alpha   90.00
_cell.angle_beta   90.00
_cell.angle_gamma   90.00
#
_symmetry.space_group_name_H-M   'P 1'
#
loop_
_entity.id
_entity.type
_entity.pdbx_description
1 polymer ?
#
loop_
_entity_poly.entity_id
_entity_poly.type
_entity_poly.pdbx_seq_one_letter_code
_entity_poly.pdbx_strand_id
1 'polypeptide(L)'
;MNEKEICKQALDIYGKEAQICMVFEEMAELQKELCKYLRGSEIVGNITEEIADVEIMLEQMRLLFDIEKEVEEMKEYKLKRLAERLGV
;
A
#
# COMPACT_ATOMS: atom_id res chain seq x y z
N MET A 1 1.81 1.41 21.40
CA MET A 1 1.27 2.22 20.30
C MET A 1 0.59 1.27 19.31
N ASN A 2 -0.52 1.69 18.72
CA ASN A 2 -1.16 0.96 17.61
C ASN A 2 -0.56 1.40 16.25
N GLU A 3 -0.90 0.68 15.18
CA GLU A 3 -0.42 0.93 13.82
C GLU A 3 -0.63 2.38 13.36
N LYS A 4 -1.82 2.94 13.59
CA LYS A 4 -2.15 4.32 13.22
C LYS A 4 -1.32 5.34 13.99
N GLU A 5 -1.05 5.10 15.27
CA GLU A 5 -0.19 5.96 16.08
C GLU A 5 1.25 5.96 15.56
N ILE A 6 1.76 4.81 15.10
CA ILE A 6 3.09 4.70 14.48
C ILE A 6 3.11 5.46 13.14
N CYS A 7 2.13 5.22 12.27
CA CYS A 7 2.03 5.88 10.96
C CYS A 7 1.91 7.40 11.10
N LYS A 8 1.12 7.88 12.06
CA LYS A 8 1.00 9.31 12.35
C LYS A 8 2.32 9.90 12.83
N GLN A 9 3.03 9.21 13.73
CA GLN A 9 4.35 9.67 14.17
C GLN A 9 5.37 9.71 13.05
N ALA A 10 5.33 8.75 12.11
CA ALA A 10 6.20 8.78 10.94
C ALA A 10 5.95 10.03 10.07
N LEU A 11 4.67 10.38 9.81
CA LEU A 11 4.31 11.62 9.11
C LEU A 11 4.80 12.86 9.86
N ASP A 12 4.64 12.90 11.19
CA ASP A 12 5.04 14.03 12.03
C ASP A 12 6.57 14.21 12.07
N ILE A 13 7.35 13.12 12.06
CA ILE A 13 8.81 13.14 12.15
C ILE A 13 9.45 13.41 10.79
N TYR A 14 9.01 12.72 9.74
CA TYR A 14 9.67 12.73 8.43
C TYR A 14 9.07 13.76 7.46
N GLY A 15 7.85 14.20 7.71
CA GLY A 15 7.17 15.19 6.88
C GLY A 15 6.48 14.61 5.65
N LYS A 16 5.46 15.33 5.17
CA LYS A 16 4.56 14.89 4.10
C LYS A 16 5.27 14.60 2.78
N GLU A 17 6.19 15.47 2.33
CA GLU A 17 6.86 15.30 1.04
C GLU A 17 7.74 14.05 1.02
N ALA A 18 8.48 13.83 2.12
CA ALA A 18 9.34 12.65 2.25
C ALA A 18 8.50 11.36 2.26
N GLN A 19 7.38 11.34 2.99
CA GLN A 19 6.52 10.16 3.05
C GLN A 19 5.76 9.92 1.73
N ILE A 20 5.40 10.96 0.97
CA ILE A 20 4.87 10.79 -0.39
C ILE A 20 5.92 10.16 -1.30
N CYS A 21 7.18 10.61 -1.24
CA CYS A 21 8.26 9.99 -2.00
C CYS A 21 8.48 8.53 -1.60
N MET A 22 8.41 8.23 -0.29
CA MET A 22 8.57 6.87 0.22
C MET A 22 7.55 5.90 -0.37
N VAL A 23 6.27 6.30 -0.53
CA VAL A 23 5.27 5.46 -1.22
C VAL A 23 5.72 5.07 -2.62
N PHE A 24 6.36 5.99 -3.36
CA PHE A 24 6.84 5.69 -4.72
C PHE A 24 7.99 4.68 -4.71
N GLU A 25 8.87 4.76 -3.72
CA GLU A 25 9.98 3.83 -3.53
C GLU A 25 9.43 2.41 -3.26
N GLU A 26 8.57 2.25 -2.24
CA GLU A 26 7.99 0.94 -1.90
C GLU A 26 7.16 0.33 -3.04
N MET A 27 6.40 1.16 -3.77
CA MET A 27 5.67 0.68 -4.95
C MET A 27 6.61 0.21 -6.07
N ALA A 28 7.76 0.88 -6.27
CA ALA A 28 8.75 0.49 -7.26
C ALA A 28 9.48 -0.80 -6.85
N GLU A 29 9.73 -0.98 -5.56
CA GLU A 29 10.34 -2.18 -4.99
C GLU A 29 9.41 -3.40 -5.15
N LEU A 30 8.12 -3.25 -4.80
CA LEU A 30 7.10 -4.26 -5.06
C LEU A 30 6.98 -4.58 -6.56
N GLN A 31 6.98 -3.56 -7.43
CA GLN A 31 6.95 -3.75 -8.89
C GLN A 31 8.15 -4.57 -9.37
N LYS A 32 9.36 -4.28 -8.85
CA LYS A 32 10.61 -5.00 -9.17
C LYS A 32 10.50 -6.48 -8.81
N GLU A 33 9.98 -6.81 -7.63
CA GLU A 33 9.82 -8.21 -7.20
C GLU A 33 8.74 -8.96 -7.99
N LEU A 34 7.59 -8.35 -8.25
CA LEU A 34 6.57 -8.94 -9.13
C LEU A 34 7.12 -9.20 -10.54
N CYS A 35 7.94 -8.29 -11.06
CA CYS A 35 8.60 -8.46 -12.36
C CYS A 35 9.62 -9.63 -12.36
N LYS A 36 10.34 -9.86 -11.26
CA LYS A 36 11.22 -11.03 -11.12
C LYS A 36 10.42 -12.33 -11.09
N TYR A 37 9.33 -12.35 -10.31
CA TYR A 37 8.43 -13.50 -10.23
C TYR A 37 7.89 -13.90 -11.61
N LEU A 38 7.39 -12.95 -12.39
CA LEU A 38 6.87 -13.21 -13.74
C LEU A 38 7.92 -13.74 -14.73
N ARG A 39 9.22 -13.50 -14.49
CA ARG A 39 10.32 -14.06 -15.29
C ARG A 39 10.75 -15.45 -14.84
N GLY A 40 10.04 -16.07 -13.90
CA GLY A 40 10.34 -17.41 -13.40
C GLY A 40 11.47 -17.45 -12.37
N SER A 41 11.75 -16.34 -11.68
CA SER A 41 12.69 -16.36 -10.55
C SER A 41 12.01 -16.98 -9.31
N GLU A 42 12.63 -17.99 -8.70
CA GLU A 42 12.09 -18.70 -7.52
C GLU A 42 12.17 -17.90 -6.21
N ILE A 43 12.83 -16.73 -6.20
CA ILE A 43 13.00 -15.94 -4.97
C ILE A 43 11.74 -15.11 -4.72
N VAL A 44 10.76 -15.74 -4.07
CA VAL A 44 9.49 -15.14 -3.61
C VAL A 44 9.65 -14.41 -2.26
N GLY A 45 10.77 -14.64 -1.57
CA GLY A 45 10.99 -14.18 -0.19
C GLY A 45 10.85 -12.67 0.03
N ASN A 46 11.00 -11.87 -1.03
CA ASN A 46 10.92 -10.42 -0.94
C ASN A 46 9.50 -9.88 -1.20
N ILE A 47 8.57 -10.61 -1.84
CA ILE A 47 7.25 -10.03 -2.17
C ILE A 47 6.42 -9.75 -0.91
N THR A 48 6.53 -10.59 0.12
CA THR A 48 5.79 -10.40 1.38
C THR A 48 6.20 -9.12 2.11
N GLU A 49 7.50 -8.84 2.15
CA GLU A 49 8.05 -7.62 2.75
C GLU A 49 7.55 -6.39 1.99
N GLU A 50 7.71 -6.39 0.67
CA GLU A 50 7.36 -5.26 -0.20
C GLU A 50 5.83 -4.99 -0.23
N ILE A 51 5.00 -6.02 -0.05
CA ILE A 51 3.55 -5.82 0.14
C ILE A 51 3.28 -5.15 1.48
N ALA A 52 3.92 -5.59 2.57
CA ALA A 52 3.73 -5.00 3.88
C ALA A 52 4.21 -3.54 3.92
N ASP A 53 5.32 -3.23 3.27
CA ASP A 53 5.85 -1.86 3.17
C ASP A 53 4.89 -0.96 2.39
N VAL A 54 4.35 -1.45 1.26
CA VAL A 54 3.30 -0.73 0.52
C VAL A 54 2.02 -0.56 1.36
N GLU A 55 1.59 -1.56 2.13
CA GLU A 55 0.41 -1.44 3.00
C GLU A 55 0.60 -0.35 4.07
N ILE A 56 1.75 -0.32 4.75
CA ILE A 56 2.10 0.71 5.74
C ILE A 56 2.13 2.09 5.08
N MET A 57 2.75 2.21 3.90
CA MET A 57 2.83 3.48 3.19
C MET A 57 1.46 3.96 2.70
N LEU A 58 0.57 3.07 2.29
CA LEU A 58 -0.82 3.40 1.97
C LEU A 58 -1.61 3.85 3.20
N GLU A 59 -1.37 3.26 4.38
CA GLU A 59 -2.00 3.71 5.63
C GLU A 59 -1.55 5.13 6.00
N GLN A 60 -0.25 5.43 5.87
CA GLN A 60 0.26 6.79 6.03
C GLN A 60 -0.42 7.77 5.06
N MET A 61 -0.66 7.39 3.80
CA MET A 61 -1.36 8.27 2.86
C MET A 61 -2.83 8.50 3.23
N ARG A 62 -3.54 7.47 3.72
CA ARG A 62 -4.92 7.63 4.20
C ARG A 62 -5.00 8.64 5.35
N LEU A 63 -4.06 8.56 6.29
CA LEU A 63 -3.97 9.48 7.42
C LEU A 63 -3.55 10.89 6.99
N LEU A 64 -2.56 11.00 6.09
CA LEU A 64 -2.05 12.29 5.61
C LEU A 64 -3.13 13.12 4.90
N PHE A 65 -4.00 12.47 4.12
CA PHE A 65 -5.06 13.13 3.38
C PHE A 65 -6.42 13.15 4.10
N ASP A 66 -6.54 12.50 5.26
CA ASP A 66 -7.80 12.34 6.01
C ASP A 66 -8.93 11.72 5.17
N ILE A 67 -8.61 10.62 4.47
CA ILE A 67 -9.50 9.95 3.48
C ILE A 67 -9.77 8.47 3.78
N GLU A 68 -9.57 8.03 5.02
CA GLU A 68 -9.66 6.62 5.37
C GLU A 68 -11.04 6.02 5.03
N LYS A 69 -12.11 6.74 5.36
CA LYS A 69 -13.49 6.31 5.14
C LYS A 69 -13.82 6.25 3.65
N GLU A 70 -13.43 7.28 2.91
CA GLU A 70 -13.64 7.40 1.47
C GLU A 70 -12.93 6.28 0.70
N VAL A 71 -11.71 5.92 1.14
CA VAL A 71 -10.97 4.79 0.56
C VAL A 71 -11.69 3.47 0.81
N GLU A 72 -12.24 3.25 2.01
CA GLU A 72 -12.95 2.00 2.31
C GLU A 72 -14.26 1.87 1.54
N GLU A 73 -15.08 2.93 1.49
CA GLU A 73 -16.31 2.96 0.67
C GLU A 73 -15.99 2.72 -0.82
N MET A 74 -14.90 3.31 -1.32
CA MET A 74 -14.45 3.10 -2.69
C MET A 74 -13.92 1.68 -2.94
N LYS A 75 -13.26 1.06 -1.96
CA LYS A 75 -12.82 -0.35 -2.03
C LYS A 75 -14.02 -1.27 -2.12
N GLU A 76 -15.02 -1.10 -1.26
CA GLU A 76 -16.26 -1.90 -1.29
C GLU A 76 -16.96 -1.79 -2.66
N TYR A 77 -17.12 -0.57 -3.17
CA TYR A 77 -17.70 -0.34 -4.50
C TYR A 77 -16.91 -1.06 -5.61
N LYS A 78 -15.58 -0.95 -5.59
CA LYS A 78 -14.72 -1.59 -6.60
C LYS A 78 -14.74 -3.12 -6.51
N LEU A 79 -14.78 -3.67 -5.30
CA LEU A 79 -14.89 -5.10 -5.08
C LEU A 79 -16.25 -5.64 -5.55
N LYS A 80 -17.35 -4.93 -5.28
CA LYS A 80 -18.67 -5.29 -5.82
C LYS A 80 -18.65 -5.30 -7.35
N ARG A 81 -18.08 -4.27 -7.97
CA ARG A 81 -17.93 -4.21 -9.44
C ARG A 81 -17.06 -5.35 -9.99
N LEU A 82 -16.04 -5.77 -9.25
CA LEU A 82 -15.20 -6.91 -9.61
C LEU A 82 -15.99 -8.22 -9.51
N ALA A 83 -16.76 -8.42 -8.44
CA ALA A 83 -17.63 -9.56 -8.25
C ALA A 83 -18.64 -9.69 -9.40
N GLU A 84 -19.29 -8.59 -9.79
CA GLU A 84 -20.19 -8.54 -10.96
C GLU A 84 -19.50 -8.98 -12.27
N ARG A 85 -18.24 -8.58 -12.49
CA ARG A 85 -17.45 -9.00 -13.68
C ARG A 85 -17.07 -10.47 -13.66
N LEU A 86 -16.88 -11.03 -12.46
CA LEU A 86 -16.57 -12.45 -12.26
C LEU A 86 -17.83 -13.32 -12.22
N GLY A 87 -19.02 -12.72 -12.12
CA GLY A 87 -20.29 -13.42 -11.99
C GLY A 87 -20.50 -14.07 -10.62
N VAL A 88 -19.89 -13.52 -9.57
CA VAL A 88 -20.03 -13.97 -8.16
C VAL A 88 -20.74 -12.94 -7.29
#